data_AF-A0A7S4NKR6-F1
#
_entry.id   AF-A0A7S4NKR6-F1
#
_cell.length_a   1.000
_cell.length_b   1.000
_cell.length_c   1.000
_cell.angle_alpha   90.00
_cell.angle_beta   90.00
_cell.angle_gamma   90.00
#
_symmetry.space_group_name_H-M   'P 1'
#
loop_
_entity.id
_entity.type
_entity.pdbx_description
1 polymer ?
#
loop_
_entity_poly.entity_id
_entity_poly.type
_entity_poly.pdbx_seq_one_letter_code
_entity_poly.pdbx_strand_id
1 'polypeptide(L)'
;TRVQFENNNEVGVFARLTNSYCLVGIGGSENFYSVFESELADHVPVIHASIAGCRIIGRLCVGNSKGLLLPNTTTDQEMLHIRNSLPDSVVVQVSQPILIAACLDVRY
;
A
#
# COMPACT_ATOMS: atom_id res chain seq x y z
N THR A 1 13.05 -3.48 13.28
CA THR A 1 12.56 -4.86 13.49
C THR A 1 12.64 -5.66 12.19
N ARG A 2 12.96 -6.97 12.22
CA ARG A 2 12.95 -7.83 11.02
C ARG A 2 11.57 -8.47 10.87
N VAL A 3 10.97 -8.37 9.68
CA VAL A 3 9.62 -8.87 9.40
C VAL A 3 9.68 -9.78 8.19
N GLN A 4 8.95 -10.90 8.23
CA GLN A 4 8.78 -11.82 7.12
C GLN A 4 7.29 -11.99 6.83
N PHE A 5 6.92 -12.03 5.56
CA PHE A 5 5.55 -12.24 5.11
C PHE A 5 5.46 -13.61 4.44
N GLU A 6 4.79 -14.59 5.06
CA GLU A 6 4.62 -15.95 4.51
C GLU A 6 5.93 -16.58 3.97
N ASN A 7 7.04 -16.52 4.72
CA ASN A 7 8.40 -16.95 4.33
C ASN A 7 9.07 -16.14 3.21
N ASN A 8 8.46 -15.06 2.73
CA ASN A 8 9.06 -14.14 1.80
C ASN A 8 9.66 -12.92 2.54
N ASN A 9 10.88 -12.54 2.14
CA ASN A 9 11.60 -11.38 2.70
C ASN A 9 11.23 -10.07 1.98
N GLU A 10 10.41 -10.12 0.92
CA GLU A 10 10.01 -8.95 0.13
C GLU A 10 8.86 -8.15 0.76
N VAL A 11 9.05 -7.68 1.99
CA VAL A 11 8.05 -6.89 2.74
C VAL A 11 7.59 -5.64 1.97
N GLY A 12 8.50 -4.99 1.23
CA GLY A 12 8.20 -3.80 0.43
C GLY A 12 7.30 -4.04 -0.79
N VAL A 13 7.01 -5.30 -1.14
CA VAL A 13 6.05 -5.65 -2.20
C VAL A 13 4.62 -5.67 -1.66
N PHE A 14 4.46 -5.99 -0.38
CA PHE A 14 3.17 -6.13 0.29
C PHE A 14 2.75 -4.87 1.06
N ALA A 15 3.72 -4.05 1.49
CA ALA A 15 3.46 -2.82 2.22
C ALA A 15 4.05 -1.59 1.51
N ARG A 16 3.35 -0.46 1.59
CA ARG A 16 3.80 0.86 1.13
C ARG A 16 3.81 1.81 2.32
N LEU A 17 4.99 2.28 2.68
CA LEU A 17 5.19 3.21 3.79
C LEU A 17 5.46 4.61 3.25
N THR A 18 4.71 5.59 3.74
CA THR A 18 4.93 7.01 3.48
C THR A 18 4.99 7.78 4.80
N ASN A 19 5.37 9.06 4.75
CA ASN A 19 5.47 9.89 5.96
C ASN A 19 4.11 10.19 6.61
N SER A 20 2.98 9.98 5.91
CA SER A 20 1.63 10.33 6.40
C SER A 20 0.65 9.16 6.45
N TYR A 21 0.89 8.08 5.72
CA TYR A 21 0.07 6.86 5.77
C TYR A 21 0.92 5.61 5.47
N CYS A 22 0.48 4.47 5.97
CA CYS A 22 1.01 3.16 5.60
C CYS A 22 -0.11 2.31 5.01
N LEU A 23 0.11 1.78 3.80
CA LEU A 23 -0.78 0.80 3.19
C LEU A 23 -0.19 -0.58 3.35
N VAL A 24 -1.01 -1.53 3.78
CA VAL A 24 -0.64 -2.93 3.92
C VAL A 24 -1.62 -3.79 3.13
N GLY A 25 -1.09 -4.70 2.33
CA GLY A 25 -1.87 -5.70 1.61
C GLY A 25 -2.66 -6.60 2.57
N ILE A 26 -3.95 -6.73 2.34
CA ILE A 26 -4.81 -7.69 3.06
C ILE A 26 -4.28 -9.11 2.80
N GLY A 27 -4.27 -9.94 3.83
CA GLY A 27 -3.86 -11.35 3.75
C GLY A 27 -2.41 -11.64 4.12
N GLY A 28 -1.81 -10.81 4.98
CA GLY A 28 -0.64 -11.17 5.78
C GLY A 28 -0.96 -11.92 7.05
N SER A 29 0.06 -12.53 7.64
CA SER A 29 -0.02 -13.13 8.97
C SER A 29 -0.21 -12.06 10.04
N GLU A 30 -0.91 -12.36 11.14
CA GLU A 30 -1.08 -11.44 12.28
C GLU A 30 0.27 -10.90 12.80
N ASN A 31 1.30 -11.75 12.85
CA ASN A 31 2.66 -11.35 13.22
C ASN A 31 3.21 -10.19 12.37
N PHE A 32 2.78 -10.07 11.12
CA PHE A 32 3.18 -8.98 10.24
C PHE A 32 2.50 -7.69 10.71
N TYR A 33 1.17 -7.71 10.82
CA TYR A 33 0.40 -6.54 11.26
C TYR A 33 0.83 -6.04 12.64
N SER A 34 1.07 -6.94 13.60
CA SER A 34 1.51 -6.54 14.95
C SER A 34 2.83 -5.77 14.96
N VAL A 35 3.75 -6.07 14.05
CA VAL A 35 5.00 -5.30 13.95
C VAL A 35 4.77 -3.92 13.34
N PHE A 36 3.91 -3.82 12.31
CA PHE A 36 3.57 -2.52 11.73
C PHE A 36 2.80 -1.66 12.72
N GLU A 37 1.84 -2.23 13.43
CA GLU A 37 1.09 -1.52 14.47
C GLU A 37 2.02 -1.10 15.62
N SER A 38 2.88 -1.98 16.12
CA SER A 38 3.78 -1.65 17.23
C SER A 38 4.77 -0.51 16.91
N GLU A 39 5.15 -0.32 15.65
CA GLU A 39 6.17 0.65 15.24
C GLU A 39 5.56 1.91 14.62
N LEU A 40 4.45 1.77 13.89
CA LEU A 40 3.82 2.88 13.16
C LEU A 40 2.56 3.43 13.82
N ALA A 41 1.86 2.70 14.70
CA ALA A 41 0.56 3.16 15.20
C ALA A 41 0.61 4.52 15.90
N ASP A 42 1.76 4.88 16.50
CA ASP A 42 1.94 6.16 17.19
C ASP A 42 2.16 7.35 16.25
N HIS A 43 2.53 7.12 14.99
CA HIS A 43 2.93 8.17 14.05
C HIS A 43 2.10 8.22 12.78
N VAL A 44 1.67 7.07 12.26
CA VAL A 44 1.13 6.94 10.92
C VAL A 44 0.00 5.91 10.90
N PRO A 45 -1.19 6.21 10.33
CA PRO A 45 -2.26 5.22 10.23
C PRO A 45 -1.85 4.06 9.32
N VAL A 46 -2.04 2.83 9.82
CA VAL A 46 -1.85 1.59 9.07
C VAL A 46 -3.20 1.17 8.47
N ILE A 47 -3.27 1.10 7.15
CA ILE A 47 -4.51 0.87 6.40
C ILE A 47 -4.39 -0.45 5.65
N HIS A 48 -5.34 -1.35 5.89
CA HIS A 48 -5.41 -2.64 5.22
C HIS A 48 -6.20 -2.51 3.93
N ALA A 49 -5.52 -2.58 2.79
CA ALA A 49 -6.16 -2.46 1.49
C ALA A 49 -5.84 -3.67 0.60
N SER A 50 -6.61 -3.81 -0.48
CA SER A 50 -6.24 -4.59 -1.65
C SER A 50 -6.37 -3.69 -2.87
N ILE A 51 -5.65 -4.00 -3.94
CA ILE A 51 -5.75 -3.29 -5.20
C ILE A 51 -6.03 -4.33 -6.28
N ALA A 52 -7.18 -4.22 -6.94
CA ALA A 52 -7.62 -5.19 -7.95
C ALA A 52 -7.66 -6.63 -7.42
N GLY A 53 -8.03 -6.81 -6.14
CA GLY A 53 -7.99 -8.11 -5.46
C GLY A 53 -6.58 -8.68 -5.23
N CYS A 54 -5.53 -7.91 -5.52
CA CYS A 54 -4.14 -8.29 -5.31
C CYS A 54 -3.61 -7.77 -3.98
N ARG A 55 -2.77 -8.59 -3.33
CA ARG A 55 -2.11 -8.28 -2.05
C ARG A 55 -0.79 -7.48 -2.22
N ILE A 56 -0.32 -7.33 -3.46
CA ILE A 56 0.97 -6.71 -3.82
C ILE A 56 0.87 -5.18 -3.98
N ILE A 57 0.41 -4.50 -2.94
CA ILE A 57 0.19 -3.05 -2.95
C ILE A 57 1.47 -2.27 -3.19
N GLY A 58 2.58 -2.67 -2.56
CA GLY A 58 3.84 -1.95 -2.61
C GLY A 58 4.39 -1.79 -4.03
N ARG A 59 4.09 -2.76 -4.92
CA ARG A 59 4.39 -2.67 -6.35
C ARG A 59 3.31 -1.92 -7.13
N LEU A 60 2.03 -2.25 -6.92
CA LEU A 60 0.95 -1.75 -7.77
C LEU A 60 0.64 -0.24 -7.60
N CYS A 61 0.96 0.34 -6.45
CA CYS A 61 0.70 1.75 -6.19
C CYS A 61 1.99 2.56 -5.98
N VAL A 62 1.90 3.83 -6.34
CA VAL A 62 2.95 4.81 -6.08
C VAL A 62 2.33 5.95 -5.30
N GLY A 63 2.75 6.08 -4.05
CA GLY A 63 2.28 7.12 -3.14
C GLY A 63 3.42 7.95 -2.57
N ASN A 64 3.12 9.22 -2.34
CA ASN A 64 3.90 10.13 -1.50
C ASN A 64 3.00 10.67 -0.37
N SER A 65 3.53 11.53 0.49
CA SER A 65 2.76 12.08 1.61
C SER A 65 1.59 12.99 1.22
N LYS A 66 1.51 13.42 -0.04
CA LYS A 66 0.51 14.35 -0.60
C LYS A 66 -0.51 13.66 -1.51
N GLY A 67 -0.23 12.46 -1.98
CA GLY A 67 -1.08 11.79 -2.95
C GLY A 67 -0.70 10.35 -3.20
N LEU A 68 -1.68 9.58 -3.68
CA LEU A 68 -1.57 8.17 -3.99
C LEU A 68 -2.07 7.93 -5.41
N LEU A 69 -1.24 7.26 -6.21
CA LEU A 69 -1.60 6.79 -7.54
C LEU A 69 -1.99 5.32 -7.48
N LEU A 70 -3.20 5.06 -7.97
CA LEU A 70 -3.78 3.73 -8.10
C LEU A 70 -3.88 3.33 -9.57
N PRO A 71 -3.81 2.03 -9.89
CA PRO A 71 -4.10 1.53 -11.22
C PRO A 71 -5.59 1.66 -11.58
N ASN A 72 -5.87 1.70 -12.88
CA ASN A 72 -7.25 1.65 -13.39
C ASN A 72 -7.97 0.32 -13.14
N THR A 73 -7.26 -0.70 -12.68
CA THR A 73 -7.81 -2.00 -12.29
C THR A 73 -8.35 -2.00 -10.86
N THR A 74 -8.10 -0.96 -10.07
CA THR A 74 -8.64 -0.83 -8.72
C THR A 74 -10.17 -0.74 -8.77
N THR A 75 -10.82 -1.52 -7.90
CA THR A 75 -12.28 -1.49 -7.79
C THR A 75 -12.77 -0.25 -7.04
N ASP A 76 -14.00 0.20 -7.32
CA ASP A 76 -14.58 1.36 -6.64
C ASP A 76 -14.66 1.17 -5.12
N GLN A 77 -14.89 -0.07 -4.66
CA GLN A 77 -14.92 -0.40 -3.24
C GLN A 77 -13.55 -0.20 -2.57
N GLU A 78 -12.48 -0.67 -3.20
CA GLU A 78 -11.11 -0.47 -2.71
C GLU A 78 -10.74 1.02 -2.71
N MET A 79 -11.11 1.75 -3.77
CA MET A 79 -10.85 3.19 -3.85
C MET A 79 -11.59 4.00 -2.78
N LEU A 80 -12.86 3.66 -2.52
CA LEU A 80 -13.64 4.26 -1.44
C LEU A 80 -13.05 3.92 -0.07
N HIS A 81 -12.63 2.66 0.14
CA HIS A 81 -12.00 2.25 1.39
C HIS A 81 -10.73 3.08 1.66
N ILE A 82 -9.84 3.16 0.67
CA ILE A 82 -8.61 3.94 0.76
C ILE A 82 -8.91 5.43 1.01
N ARG A 83 -9.88 6.01 0.32
CA ARG A 83 -10.27 7.42 0.54
C ARG A 83 -10.83 7.69 1.93
N ASN A 84 -11.62 6.77 2.48
CA ASN A 84 -12.20 6.92 3.81
C ASN A 84 -11.17 6.73 4.93
N SER A 85 -10.10 5.97 4.66
CA SER A 85 -9.03 5.70 5.64
C SER A 85 -7.87 6.68 5.56
N LEU A 86 -7.70 7.38 4.43
CA LEU A 86 -6.66 8.39 4.26
C LEU A 86 -7.11 9.76 4.78
N PRO A 87 -6.18 10.59 5.32
CA PRO A 87 -6.48 11.96 5.69
C PRO A 87 -6.75 12.83 4.44
N ASP A 88 -7.68 13.78 4.55
CA ASP A 88 -8.15 14.65 3.45
C ASP A 88 -7.04 15.39 2.67
N SER A 89 -5.86 15.53 3.27
CA SER A 89 -4.67 16.10 2.62
C SER A 89 -4.11 15.24 1.47
N VAL A 90 -4.47 13.96 1.39
CA VAL A 90 -3.91 13.01 0.42
C VAL A 90 -4.84 12.87 -0.78
N VAL A 91 -4.38 13.29 -1.94
CA VAL A 91 -5.14 13.19 -3.20
C VAL A 91 -4.99 11.79 -3.79
N VAL A 92 -6.10 11.06 -3.91
CA VAL A 92 -6.14 9.74 -4.58
C VAL A 92 -6.54 9.90 -6.03
N GLN A 93 -5.64 9.53 -6.94
CA GLN A 93 -5.84 9.57 -8.39
C GLN A 93 -5.64 8.20 -9.02
N VAL A 94 -6.45 7.90 -10.03
CA VAL A 94 -6.34 6.69 -10.84
C VAL A 94 -5.52 7.03 -12.09
N SER A 95 -4.52 6.21 -12.38
CA SER A 95 -3.61 6.38 -13.52
C SER A 95 -3.54 5.11 -14.37
N GLN A 96 -3.08 5.25 -15.61
CA GLN A 96 -2.99 4.12 -16.53
C GLN A 96 -1.91 3.12 -16.08
N PRO A 97 -2.18 1.80 -16.18
CA PRO A 97 -1.32 0.74 -15.63
C PRO A 97 0.08 0.73 -16.27
N ILE A 98 0.20 1.14 -17.53
CA ILE A 98 1.47 1.26 -18.24
C ILE A 98 2.46 2.23 -17.58
N LEU A 99 1.99 3.29 -16.90
CA LEU A 99 2.86 4.29 -16.28
C LEU A 99 3.42 3.81 -14.92
N ILE A 100 2.64 2.99 -14.24
CA ILE A 100 2.96 2.40 -12.93
C ILE A 100 3.85 1.17 -13.11
N ALA A 101 3.52 0.32 -14.09
CA ALA A 101 4.35 -0.81 -14.49
C ALA A 101 5.69 -0.37 -15.08
N ALA A 102 5.74 0.68 -15.91
CA ALA A 102 6.99 1.21 -16.44
C ALA A 102 7.94 1.73 -15.34
N CYS A 103 7.41 2.22 -14.21
CA CYS A 103 8.24 2.60 -13.07
C CYS A 103 8.79 1.37 -12.31
N LEU A 104 8.11 0.23 -12.39
CA LEU A 104 8.56 -1.06 -11.83
C LEU A 104 9.56 -1.79 -12.74
N ASP A 105 9.41 -1.66 -14.07
CA ASP A 105 10.26 -2.33 -15.07
C ASP A 105 11.68 -1.75 -15.18
N VAL A 106 12.00 -0.64 -14.50
CA VAL A 106 13.39 -0.10 -14.43
C VAL A 106 14.23 -0.79 -13.33
N ARG A 107 13.71 -1.84 -12.67
CA ARG A 107 14.45 -2.61 -11.66
C ARG A 107 14.51 -4.12 -11.93
N TYR A 108 14.79 -4.52 -13.16
CA TYR A 108 15.40 -5.82 -13.47
C TYR A 108 16.51 -5.69 -14.49
#